data_AF-A0A0R3TAC4-F1
#
_entry.id   AF-A0A0R3TAC4-F1
#
_cell.length_a   1.000
_cell.length_b   1.000
_cell.length_c   1.000
_cell.angle_alpha   90.00
_cell.angle_beta   90.00
_cell.angle_gamma   90.00
#
_symmetry.space_group_name_H-M   'P 1'
#
loop_
_entity.id
_entity.type
_entity.pdbx_description
1 polymer ?
#
loop_
_entity_poly.entity_id
_entity_poly.type
_entity_poly.pdbx_seq_one_letter_code
_entity_poly.pdbx_strand_id
1 'polypeptide(L)'
;LAWNIRYFRAHLHQMGLIIYGNRDSPVVPMILYMPGKLIAFSRLCLDRGLGVVVVGFPATALLTSRCRFCISAGHTKEMLDKAERWWHEVKYPWTILISPSSTRHANVQEDNLILPSAWRAHYV
;
A
#
# COMPACT_ATOMS: atom_id res chain seq x y z
N LEU A 1 20.16 3.14 2.95
CA LEU A 1 18.72 3.52 2.82
C LEU A 1 18.07 2.97 1.54
N ALA A 2 18.63 3.24 0.35
CA ALA A 2 18.04 2.79 -0.92
C ALA A 2 17.78 1.27 -1.01
N TRP A 3 18.64 0.44 -0.44
CA TRP A 3 18.44 -1.02 -0.39
C TRP A 3 17.15 -1.41 0.35
N ASN A 4 16.91 -0.89 1.56
CA ASN A 4 15.70 -1.15 2.35
C ASN A 4 14.43 -0.76 1.58
N ILE A 5 14.46 0.40 0.93
CA ILE A 5 13.32 0.91 0.15
C ILE A 5 13.04 -0.03 -1.03
N ARG A 6 14.07 -0.35 -1.82
CA ARG A 6 13.93 -1.22 -3.00
C ARG A 6 13.48 -2.62 -2.61
N TYR A 7 14.03 -3.17 -1.53
CA TYR A 7 13.65 -4.46 -0.97
C TYR A 7 12.16 -4.45 -0.61
N PHE A 8 11.72 -3.53 0.26
CA PHE A 8 10.34 -3.48 0.70
C PHE A 8 9.34 -3.25 -0.44
N ARG A 9 9.65 -2.34 -1.36
CA ARG A 9 8.79 -2.07 -2.53
C ARG A 9 8.66 -3.28 -3.45
N ALA A 10 9.75 -4.03 -3.68
CA ALA A 10 9.72 -5.21 -4.53
C ALA A 10 8.76 -6.28 -3.97
N HIS A 11 8.79 -6.54 -2.67
CA HIS A 11 7.89 -7.50 -2.02
C HIS A 11 6.43 -7.04 -2.05
N LEU A 12 6.15 -5.75 -1.77
CA LEU A 12 4.79 -5.21 -1.89
C LEU A 12 4.23 -5.31 -3.33
N HIS A 13 5.09 -5.10 -4.34
CA HIS A 13 4.70 -5.31 -5.74
C HIS A 13 4.42 -6.79 -6.05
N GLN A 14 5.24 -7.72 -5.54
CA GLN A 14 5.02 -9.17 -5.72
C GLN A 14 3.71 -9.64 -5.07
N MET A 15 3.31 -9.01 -3.97
CA MET A 15 2.02 -9.26 -3.32
C MET A 15 0.80 -8.76 -4.13
N GLY A 16 1.04 -7.98 -5.18
CA GLY A 16 0.01 -7.38 -6.04
C GLY A 16 -0.63 -6.13 -5.45
N LEU A 17 0.01 -5.47 -4.48
CA LEU A 17 -0.51 -4.24 -3.89
C LEU A 17 -0.21 -3.03 -4.79
N ILE A 18 -1.14 -2.08 -4.86
CA ILE A 18 -0.99 -0.86 -5.65
C ILE A 18 -0.21 0.17 -4.82
N ILE A 19 1.06 0.36 -5.16
CA ILE A 19 1.97 1.33 -4.53
C ILE A 19 2.40 2.41 -5.52
N TYR A 20 2.48 3.66 -5.06
CA TYR A 20 2.92 4.81 -5.86
C TYR A 20 4.30 5.31 -5.48
N GLY A 21 4.76 6.31 -6.23
CA GLY A 21 5.99 7.04 -5.98
C GLY A 21 7.22 6.38 -6.57
N ASN A 22 8.33 7.11 -6.50
CA ASN A 22 9.61 6.68 -7.06
C ASN A 22 10.18 5.47 -6.29
N ARG A 23 10.91 4.60 -7.01
CA ARG A 23 11.62 3.44 -6.46
C ARG A 23 12.59 3.78 -5.34
N ASP A 24 13.16 4.98 -5.35
CA ASP A 24 14.15 5.43 -4.36
C ASP A 24 13.54 6.34 -3.28
N SER A 25 12.21 6.53 -3.28
CA SER A 25 11.52 7.33 -2.28
C SER A 25 11.43 6.58 -0.93
N PRO A 26 11.85 7.19 0.20
CA PRO A 26 11.71 6.58 1.52
C PRO A 26 10.26 6.46 1.97
N VAL A 27 9.36 7.24 1.36
CA VAL A 27 7.92 7.14 1.59
C VAL A 27 7.31 6.26 0.51
N VAL A 28 6.71 5.15 0.92
CA VAL A 28 6.01 4.19 0.05
C VAL A 28 4.50 4.29 0.31
N PRO A 29 3.77 5.09 -0.49
CA PRO A 29 2.32 5.16 -0.42
C PRO A 29 1.64 3.96 -1.09
N MET A 30 0.64 3.39 -0.43
CA MET A 30 -0.21 2.28 -0.89
C MET A 30 -1.68 2.72 -0.82
N ILE A 31 -2.48 2.49 -1.88
CA ILE A 31 -3.92 2.82 -1.83
C ILE A 31 -4.67 1.84 -0.91
N LEU A 32 -5.58 2.38 -0.12
CA LEU A 32 -6.67 1.63 0.49
C LEU A 32 -8.00 2.21 0.02
N TYR A 33 -8.73 1.45 -0.81
CA TYR A 33 -10.03 1.86 -1.35
C TYR A 33 -11.19 1.79 -0.33
N MET A 34 -10.90 1.44 0.94
CA MET A 34 -11.89 1.34 2.01
C MET A 34 -11.61 2.38 3.12
N PRO A 35 -12.03 3.65 2.95
CA PRO A 35 -11.77 4.70 3.94
C PRO A 35 -12.37 4.39 5.32
N GLY A 36 -13.53 3.74 5.39
CA GLY A 36 -14.16 3.36 6.67
C GLY A 36 -13.35 2.35 7.51
N LYS A 37 -12.43 1.61 6.88
CA LYS A 37 -11.59 0.61 7.54
C LYS A 37 -10.19 1.12 7.87
N LEU A 38 -9.86 2.35 7.46
CA LEU A 38 -8.52 2.92 7.50
C LEU A 38 -7.99 3.09 8.94
N ILE A 39 -8.85 3.55 9.86
CA ILE A 39 -8.48 3.71 11.28
C ILE A 39 -8.32 2.35 11.97
N ALA A 40 -9.25 1.41 11.70
CA ALA A 40 -9.16 0.05 12.25
C ALA A 40 -7.88 -0.66 11.77
N PHE A 41 -7.54 -0.47 10.50
CA PHE A 41 -6.30 -0.97 9.91
C PHE A 41 -5.06 -0.42 10.63
N SER A 42 -4.99 0.90 10.85
CA SER A 42 -3.85 1.51 11.56
C SER A 42 -3.68 0.99 12.98
N ARG A 43 -4.79 0.82 13.73
CA ARG A 43 -4.76 0.24 15.08
C ARG A 43 -4.29 -1.21 15.06
N LEU A 44 -4.79 -2.01 14.12
CA LEU A 44 -4.40 -3.40 13.95
C LEU A 44 -2.91 -3.56 13.61
N CYS A 45 -2.35 -2.64 12.81
CA CYS A 45 -0.91 -2.60 12.54
C CYS A 45 -0.13 -2.31 13.83
N LEU A 46 -0.57 -1.31 14.60
CA LEU A 46 0.07 -0.90 15.84
C LEU A 46 0.10 -2.05 16.86
N ASP A 47 -1.00 -2.77 17.02
CA ASP A 47 -1.10 -3.94 17.91
C ASP A 47 -0.11 -5.05 17.55
N ARG A 48 0.31 -5.13 16.28
CA ARG A 48 1.29 -6.09 15.78
C ARG A 48 2.72 -5.54 15.76
N GLY A 49 2.91 -4.31 16.26
CA GLY A 49 4.19 -3.61 16.29
C GLY A 49 4.62 -3.02 14.94
N LEU A 50 3.67 -2.75 14.04
CA LEU A 50 3.91 -2.08 12.75
C LEU A 50 3.35 -0.65 12.79
N GLY A 51 4.25 0.33 12.78
CA GLY A 51 3.87 1.74 12.69
C GLY A 51 3.51 2.10 11.26
N VAL A 52 2.25 2.41 10.99
CA VAL A 52 1.78 2.83 9.66
C VAL A 52 1.06 4.17 9.73
N VAL A 53 1.33 5.04 8.75
CA VAL A 53 0.64 6.33 8.66
C VAL A 53 -0.49 6.21 7.66
N VAL A 54 -1.71 6.21 8.15
CA VAL A 54 -2.90 6.22 7.30
C VAL A 54 -3.36 7.65 7.04
N VAL A 55 -3.72 7.92 5.79
CA VAL A 55 -4.15 9.24 5.34
C VAL A 55 -5.48 9.08 4.62
N GLY A 56 -6.50 9.77 5.13
CA GLY A 56 -7.81 9.89 4.52
C GLY A 56 -8.23 11.35 4.39
N PHE A 57 -9.50 11.57 4.05
CA PHE A 57 -10.13 12.89 4.06
C PHE A 57 -9.92 13.61 5.41
N PRO A 58 -9.59 14.91 5.46
CA PRO A 58 -9.56 15.90 4.38
C PRO A 58 -8.22 16.00 3.62
N ALA A 59 -7.19 15.26 4.04
CA ALA A 59 -5.84 15.35 3.45
C ALA A 59 -5.72 14.68 2.06
N THR A 60 -6.65 13.80 1.71
CA THR A 60 -6.79 13.16 0.40
C THR A 60 -8.26 13.07 -0.01
N ALA A 61 -8.54 12.94 -1.31
CA ALA A 61 -9.91 12.69 -1.77
C ALA A 61 -10.44 11.37 -1.15
N LEU A 62 -11.77 11.29 -0.96
CA LEU A 62 -12.44 10.15 -0.31
C LEU A 62 -12.00 8.79 -0.85
N LEU A 63 -11.91 8.68 -2.19
CA LEU A 63 -11.56 7.45 -2.91
C LEU A 63 -10.05 7.20 -3.02
N THR A 64 -9.20 8.17 -2.70
CA THR A 64 -7.74 8.08 -2.81
C THR A 64 -7.06 7.98 -1.45
N SER A 65 -7.81 7.50 -0.46
CA SER A 65 -7.32 7.14 0.86
C SER A 65 -6.16 6.14 0.74
N ARG A 66 -5.12 6.32 1.55
CA ARG A 66 -3.85 5.60 1.38
C ARG A 66 -3.11 5.43 2.69
N CYS A 67 -2.29 4.38 2.77
CA CYS A 67 -1.33 4.15 3.83
C CYS A 67 0.07 4.53 3.33
N ARG A 68 0.88 5.14 4.17
CA ARG A 68 2.27 5.52 3.90
C ARG A 68 3.20 4.73 4.81
N PHE A 69 4.11 3.97 4.20
CA PHE A 69 5.24 3.37 4.92
C PHE A 69 6.42 4.33 4.85
N CYS A 70 6.99 4.62 6.01
CA CYS A 70 8.16 5.48 6.14
C CYS A 70 9.37 4.59 6.41
N ILE A 71 10.16 4.32 5.38
CA ILE A 71 11.34 3.47 5.49
C ILE A 71 12.55 4.34 5.83
N SER A 72 13.29 3.92 6.85
CA SER A 72 14.52 4.56 7.31
C SER A 72 15.71 3.62 7.21
N ALA A 73 16.93 4.17 7.37
CA ALA A 73 18.16 3.39 7.30
C ALA A 73 18.33 2.44 8.50
N GLY A 74 17.63 2.71 9.61
CA GLY A 74 17.68 1.87 10.82
C GLY A 74 16.78 0.64 10.76
N HIS A 75 15.99 0.45 9.70
CA HIS A 75 15.21 -0.78 9.53
C HIS A 75 16.15 -1.93 9.12
N THR A 76 16.16 -3.00 9.91
CA THR A 76 16.87 -4.23 9.57
C THR A 76 16.04 -5.08 8.60
N LYS A 77 16.68 -6.06 7.96
CA LYS A 77 15.98 -6.97 7.05
C LYS A 77 14.88 -7.75 7.77
N GLU A 78 15.13 -8.20 8.99
CA GLU A 78 14.20 -8.97 9.81
C GLU A 78 12.93 -8.17 10.14
N MET A 79 13.07 -6.85 10.34
CA MET A 79 11.92 -5.96 10.54
C MET A 79 11.07 -5.86 9.27
N LEU A 80 11.71 -5.78 8.10
CA LEU A 80 11.02 -5.74 6.80
C LEU A 80 10.33 -7.07 6.49
N ASP A 81 10.99 -8.19 6.75
CA ASP A 81 10.44 -9.54 6.57
C ASP A 81 9.27 -9.80 7.53
N LYS A 82 9.33 -9.29 8.76
CA LYS A 82 8.21 -9.34 9.71
C LYS A 82 7.00 -8.55 9.19
N ALA A 83 7.24 -7.35 8.64
CA ALA A 83 6.19 -6.56 8.02
C ALA A 83 5.56 -7.31 6.84
N GLU A 84 6.38 -7.95 6.00
CA GLU A 84 5.93 -8.77 4.86
C GLU A 84 5.06 -9.95 5.30
N ARG A 85 5.49 -10.73 6.29
CA ARG A 85 4.69 -11.84 6.84
C ARG A 85 3.33 -11.36 7.32
N TRP A 86 3.29 -10.21 8.00
CA TRP A 86 2.04 -9.64 8.46
C TRP A 86 1.08 -9.29 7.31
N TRP A 87 1.61 -8.76 6.20
CA TRP A 87 0.82 -8.48 5.00
C TRP A 87 0.17 -9.73 4.43
N HIS A 88 0.87 -10.87 4.44
CA HIS A 88 0.27 -12.15 4.04
C HIS A 88 -0.94 -12.53 4.90
N GLU A 89 -0.89 -12.29 6.21
CA GLU A 89 -2.00 -12.61 7.12
C GLU A 89 -3.20 -11.67 6.95
N VAL A 90 -2.94 -10.38 6.71
CA VAL A 90 -4.00 -9.35 6.66
C VAL A 90 -4.64 -9.21 5.29
N LYS A 91 -3.94 -9.62 4.23
CA LYS A 91 -4.43 -9.56 2.83
C LYS A 91 -5.81 -10.24 2.65
N TYR A 92 -6.01 -11.41 3.24
CA TYR A 92 -7.22 -12.22 3.03
C TYR A 92 -8.46 -11.67 3.77
N PRO A 93 -8.44 -11.38 5.08
CA PRO A 93 -9.62 -10.92 5.79
C PRO A 93 -10.06 -9.50 5.41
N TRP A 94 -9.17 -8.66 4.85
CA TRP A 94 -9.49 -7.25 4.57
C TRP A 94 -9.85 -6.95 3.12
N THR A 95 -9.81 -7.94 2.20
CA THR A 95 -10.06 -7.76 0.76
C THR A 95 -9.35 -6.50 0.23
N ILE A 96 -8.08 -6.34 0.61
CA ILE A 96 -7.26 -5.24 0.09
C ILE A 96 -7.02 -5.60 -1.38
N LEU A 97 -7.61 -4.80 -2.28
CA LEU A 97 -7.63 -5.10 -3.71
C LEU A 97 -6.22 -5.36 -4.25
N ILE A 98 -6.07 -6.53 -4.83
CA ILE A 98 -4.87 -7.03 -5.47
C ILE A 98 -5.00 -6.67 -6.94
N SER A 99 -3.95 -6.08 -7.54
CA SER A 99 -3.89 -5.90 -8.98
C SER A 99 -4.06 -7.27 -9.66
N PRO A 100 -5.03 -7.46 -10.58
CA PRO A 100 -5.33 -8.78 -11.16
C PRO A 100 -4.25 -9.32 -12.11
N SER A 101 -3.19 -8.57 -12.40
CA SER A 101 -2.29 -8.89 -13.51
C SER A 101 -0.82 -8.86 -13.09
N SER A 102 -0.23 -10.05 -13.02
CA SER A 102 1.21 -10.33 -12.89
C SER A 102 2.04 -9.93 -14.13
N THR A 103 1.74 -8.83 -14.82
CA THR A 103 2.40 -8.53 -16.10
C THR A 103 2.57 -7.04 -16.33
N ARG A 104 3.84 -6.66 -16.51
CA ARG A 104 4.41 -5.37 -16.95
C ARG A 104 4.46 -4.26 -15.91
N HIS A 105 5.70 -3.96 -15.51
CA HIS A 105 6.25 -2.62 -15.27
C HIS A 105 5.29 -1.46 -15.59
N ALA A 106 4.39 -1.13 -14.68
CA ALA A 106 3.68 0.14 -14.72
C ALA A 106 4.36 1.04 -13.69
N ASN A 107 5.23 1.92 -14.17
CA ASN A 107 5.38 3.23 -13.52
C ASN A 107 3.99 3.86 -13.59
N VAL A 108 3.20 3.69 -12.53
CA VAL A 108 1.94 4.43 -12.38
C VAL A 108 2.34 5.84 -11.94
N GLN A 109 2.80 6.59 -12.93
CA GLN A 109 2.88 8.04 -12.93
C GLN A 109 1.44 8.56 -12.79
N GLU A 110 1.29 9.71 -12.13
CA GLU A 110 0.05 10.24 -11.54
C GLU A 110 -1.14 10.50 -12.50
N ASP A 111 -1.02 10.19 -13.78
CA ASP A 111 -2.02 10.50 -14.81
C ASP A 111 -2.77 9.25 -15.27
N ASN A 112 -3.73 8.82 -14.43
CA ASN A 112 -4.94 8.06 -14.78
C ASN A 112 -5.30 7.07 -13.67
N LEU A 113 -6.11 7.52 -12.73
CA LEU A 113 -7.02 6.66 -11.98
C LEU A 113 -8.11 6.14 -12.93
N ILE A 114 -7.74 5.35 -13.95
CA ILE A 114 -8.72 4.57 -14.71
C ILE A 114 -9.07 3.39 -13.80
N LEU A 115 -10.18 3.54 -13.08
CA LEU A 115 -10.86 2.42 -12.45
C LEU A 115 -11.06 1.31 -13.51
N PRO A 116 -10.82 0.02 -13.17
CA PRO A 116 -11.10 -1.08 -14.07
C PRO A 116 -12.54 -0.97 -14.58
N SER A 117 -12.78 -1.26 -15.86
CA SER A 117 -14.09 -1.13 -16.53
C SER A 117 -15.25 -1.78 -15.77
N ALA A 118 -14.98 -2.83 -14.99
CA ALA A 118 -15.94 -3.48 -14.10
C ALA A 118 -16.58 -2.56 -13.04
N TRP A 119 -15.92 -1.46 -12.68
CA TRP A 119 -16.38 -0.52 -11.66
C TRP A 119 -17.05 0.74 -12.24
N ARG A 120 -17.09 0.88 -13.57
CA ARG A 120 -17.78 1.99 -14.25
C ARG A 120 -19.31 1.84 -14.22
N ALA A 121 -19.82 0.63 -14.04
CA ALA A 121 -21.26 0.33 -14.11
C ALA A 121 -22.07 0.72 -12.86
N HIS A 122 -21.41 1.07 -11.75
CA HIS A 122 -22.07 1.37 -10.47
C HIS A 122 -22.08 2.86 -10.09
N TYR A 123 -21.54 3.73 -10.95
CA TYR A 123 -21.45 5.18 -10.71
C TYR A 123 -21.73 5.98 -11.99
N VAL A 124 -22.92 5.75 -12.58
CA VAL A 124 -23.65 6.75 -13.35
C VAL A 124 -24.98 6.96 -12.67
#